data_AF-A0A1G3UP80-F1
#
_entry.id   AF-A0A1G3UP80-F1
#
_cell.length_a   1.000
_cell.length_b   1.000
_cell.length_c   1.000
_cell.angle_alpha   90.00
_cell.angle_beta   90.00
_cell.angle_gamma   90.00
#
_symmetry.space_group_name_H-M   'P 1'
#
loop_
_entity.id
_entity.type
_entity.pdbx_description
1 polymer ?
#
loop_
_entity_poly.entity_id
_entity_poly.type
_entity_poly.pdbx_seq_one_letter_code
_entity_poly.pdbx_strand_id
1 'polypeptide(L)'
;MERIRLRHSCIFGKVIFIICVVLLTNGCATKIVLNMLQPAEYHQASLTKTVAVLPFSGQGGQQITSEIEGVLGSISIDGKNYFTVVDRNAIDKILGEMKLNQSGMVDQSTAAEVGKLIGAQGIYTGAVTQYNSTEGQYTEERSECSQYAQKCDAKGNCYQGNCLQWRKYNVSCTKRSGYFAFAPKLIEVQTGKIIYTRDINGSATSSGCTDGTPPKGGSELIGQSIEMAKAGFRKDIAPYYVVRQIKLMDSTNGIDSSQAKDKLKQGVDYAGKNRLDAACELWGEADTIASNSASITYNLGVCAESRGDVVAALPLYKKADRLIGKPDDDITLALTRVTQAIKNQEKLKAQLQNK
;
A
#
# COMPACT_ATOMS: atom_id res chain seq x y z
N MET A 1 58.78 -28.94 49.22
CA MET A 1 57.86 -27.78 49.27
C MET A 1 57.51 -27.40 47.86
N GLU A 2 56.23 -27.60 47.50
CA GLU A 2 55.39 -26.84 46.55
C GLU A 2 56.09 -25.75 45.68
N ARG A 3 55.89 -25.62 44.37
CA ARG A 3 54.66 -25.73 43.55
C ARG A 3 54.95 -25.90 42.06
N ILE A 4 53.97 -26.52 41.41
CA ILE A 4 53.84 -26.87 39.99
C ILE A 4 53.60 -25.64 39.10
N ARG A 5 54.32 -25.51 37.98
CA ARG A 5 53.94 -24.74 36.79
C ARG A 5 53.64 -25.72 35.66
N LEU A 6 52.43 -25.70 35.13
CA LEU A 6 52.07 -26.40 33.90
C LEU A 6 51.72 -25.36 32.83
N ARG A 7 52.58 -25.25 31.82
CA ARG A 7 52.24 -24.75 30.48
C ARG A 7 52.19 -25.98 29.57
N HIS A 8 51.04 -26.26 28.95
CA HIS A 8 50.92 -27.24 27.89
C HIS A 8 50.85 -26.53 26.54
N SER A 9 51.73 -26.96 25.64
CA SER A 9 51.80 -26.58 24.24
C SER A 9 50.96 -27.51 23.36
N CYS A 10 50.47 -26.95 22.26
CA CYS A 10 50.03 -27.51 20.97
C CYS A 10 49.97 -29.03 20.77
N ILE A 11 48.84 -29.52 20.24
CA ILE A 11 48.83 -30.60 19.23
C ILE A 11 47.82 -30.27 18.12
N PHE A 12 48.35 -30.29 16.89
CA PHE A 12 47.70 -30.14 15.59
C PHE A 12 46.83 -31.38 15.27
N GLY A 13 45.57 -31.18 14.87
CA GLY A 13 44.69 -32.25 14.38
C GLY A 13 44.03 -31.86 13.05
N LYS A 14 44.36 -32.59 11.99
CA LYS A 14 43.77 -32.46 10.64
C LYS A 14 42.27 -32.78 10.67
N VAL A 15 41.42 -31.83 10.30
CA VAL A 15 39.98 -32.07 10.05
C VAL A 15 39.71 -31.97 8.55
N ILE A 16 39.32 -33.10 7.98
CA ILE A 16 38.85 -33.24 6.60
C ILE A 16 37.45 -32.60 6.53
N PHE A 17 37.31 -31.51 5.79
CA PHE A 17 36.04 -30.81 5.60
C PHE A 17 35.30 -31.42 4.40
N ILE A 18 34.37 -32.34 4.68
CA ILE A 18 33.41 -32.84 3.70
C ILE A 18 32.42 -31.70 3.41
N ILE A 19 32.53 -31.09 2.23
CA ILE A 19 31.57 -30.13 1.70
C ILE A 19 30.29 -30.89 1.35
N CYS A 20 29.35 -30.96 2.30
CA CYS A 20 27.96 -31.29 2.00
C CYS A 20 27.35 -30.09 1.27
N VAL A 21 27.24 -30.21 -0.05
CA VAL A 21 26.40 -29.36 -0.90
C VAL A 21 24.95 -29.59 -0.46
N VAL A 22 24.47 -28.75 0.45
CA VAL A 22 23.04 -28.60 0.71
C VAL A 22 22.49 -27.77 -0.44
N LEU A 23 22.02 -28.46 -1.48
CA LEU A 23 21.09 -27.91 -2.48
C LEU A 23 19.81 -27.51 -1.73
N LEU A 24 19.79 -26.29 -1.21
CA LEU A 24 18.56 -25.61 -0.80
C LEU A 24 17.76 -25.36 -2.07
N THR A 25 16.91 -26.33 -2.45
CA THR A 25 15.82 -26.09 -3.40
C THR A 25 14.84 -25.15 -2.71
N ASN A 26 15.12 -23.85 -2.83
CA ASN A 26 14.17 -22.80 -2.52
C ASN A 26 13.00 -22.94 -3.50
N GLY A 27 12.01 -23.76 -3.14
CA GLY A 27 10.69 -23.71 -3.73
C GLY A 27 10.07 -22.36 -3.39
N CYS A 28 10.44 -21.33 -4.14
CA CYS A 28 9.73 -20.06 -4.12
C CYS A 28 8.35 -20.33 -4.71
N ALA A 29 7.36 -20.54 -3.85
CA ALA A 29 5.98 -20.65 -4.27
C ALA A 29 5.59 -19.39 -5.06
N THR A 30 5.06 -19.60 -6.26
CA THR A 30 4.70 -18.53 -7.19
C THR A 30 3.61 -17.64 -6.59
N LYS A 31 3.84 -16.33 -6.65
CA LYS A 31 2.87 -15.31 -6.24
C LYS A 31 2.41 -14.52 -7.44
N ILE A 32 1.10 -14.33 -7.58
CA ILE A 32 0.51 -13.47 -8.59
C ILE A 32 0.01 -12.18 -7.95
N VAL A 33 -0.14 -11.14 -8.78
CA VAL A 33 -0.66 -9.85 -8.36
C VAL A 33 -2.08 -9.70 -8.89
N LEU A 34 -3.06 -9.53 -8.01
CA LEU A 34 -4.44 -9.20 -8.38
C LEU A 34 -4.80 -7.79 -7.95
N ASN A 35 -5.49 -7.07 -8.83
CA ASN A 35 -6.11 -5.78 -8.54
C ASN A 35 -7.56 -6.02 -8.16
N MET A 36 -7.91 -5.76 -6.91
CA MET A 36 -9.29 -5.89 -6.44
C MET A 36 -9.87 -4.53 -6.16
N LEU A 37 -11.05 -4.27 -6.73
CA LEU A 37 -11.82 -3.08 -6.41
C LEU A 37 -12.44 -3.24 -5.01
N GLN A 38 -12.18 -2.27 -4.14
CA GLN A 38 -12.80 -2.18 -2.81
C GLN A 38 -13.77 -1.00 -2.78
N PRO A 39 -14.88 -1.09 -2.04
CA PRO A 39 -15.79 0.02 -1.88
C PRO A 39 -15.13 1.16 -1.10
N ALA A 40 -15.67 2.36 -1.26
CA ALA A 40 -15.30 3.50 -0.42
C ALA A 40 -15.52 3.18 1.06
N GLU A 41 -14.66 3.69 1.96
CA GLU A 41 -14.82 3.46 3.40
C GLU A 41 -16.13 4.09 3.93
N TYR A 42 -16.50 5.26 3.39
CA TYR A 42 -17.75 5.97 3.73
C TYR A 42 -18.77 5.86 2.60
N HIS A 43 -19.67 4.90 2.75
CA HIS A 43 -20.66 4.56 1.74
C HIS A 43 -21.54 5.74 1.33
N GLN A 44 -22.10 6.50 2.28
CA GLN A 44 -23.00 7.62 1.94
C GLN A 44 -22.26 8.76 1.20
N ALA A 45 -21.02 9.05 1.58
CA ALA A 45 -20.21 10.05 0.87
C ALA A 45 -20.00 9.65 -0.61
N SER A 46 -19.75 8.38 -0.85
CA SER A 46 -19.53 7.85 -2.20
C SER A 46 -20.76 7.81 -3.09
N LEU A 47 -21.97 7.90 -2.52
CA LEU A 47 -23.23 7.95 -3.25
C LEU A 47 -23.63 9.39 -3.63
N THR A 48 -23.01 10.40 -3.02
CA THR A 48 -23.30 11.82 -3.29
C THR A 48 -22.50 12.25 -4.52
N LYS A 49 -23.09 12.16 -5.70
CA LYS A 49 -22.37 12.25 -6.98
C LYS A 49 -22.08 13.67 -7.43
N THR A 50 -23.02 14.59 -7.24
CA THR A 50 -22.82 16.01 -7.61
C THR A 50 -22.37 16.79 -6.39
N VAL A 51 -21.12 17.24 -6.38
CA VAL A 51 -20.49 17.82 -5.20
C VAL A 51 -19.85 19.17 -5.50
N ALA A 52 -19.83 20.04 -4.50
CA ALA A 52 -19.04 21.28 -4.53
C ALA A 52 -18.04 21.28 -3.38
N VAL A 53 -16.95 22.03 -3.52
CA VAL A 53 -15.94 22.20 -2.48
C VAL A 53 -15.93 23.67 -2.09
N LEU A 54 -16.30 23.96 -0.85
CA LEU A 54 -16.15 25.29 -0.28
C LEU A 54 -14.76 25.42 0.36
N PRO A 55 -14.26 26.67 0.51
CA PRO A 55 -12.98 26.91 1.14
C PRO A 55 -12.84 26.20 2.50
N PHE A 56 -11.71 25.54 2.69
CA PHE A 56 -11.28 25.06 3.99
C PHE A 56 -10.64 26.21 4.77
N SER A 57 -10.90 26.22 6.08
CA SER A 57 -10.30 27.16 7.02
C SER A 57 -8.92 26.67 7.50
N GLY A 58 -8.15 27.57 8.12
CA GLY A 58 -6.82 27.25 8.67
C GLY A 58 -5.66 27.43 7.68
N GLN A 59 -4.44 27.28 8.18
CA GLN A 59 -3.22 27.41 7.38
C GLN A 59 -3.19 26.34 6.28
N GLY A 60 -3.03 26.74 5.02
CA GLY A 60 -3.10 25.81 3.89
C GLY A 60 -4.53 25.44 3.44
N GLY A 61 -5.56 26.07 4.00
CA GLY A 61 -6.96 25.80 3.65
C GLY A 61 -7.28 25.94 2.15
N GLN A 62 -6.81 27.01 1.51
CA GLN A 62 -7.00 27.21 0.06
C GLN A 62 -6.27 26.15 -0.79
N GLN A 63 -5.10 25.71 -0.34
CA GLN A 63 -4.35 24.65 -1.01
C GLN A 63 -5.15 23.35 -0.94
N ILE A 64 -5.55 22.90 0.25
CA ILE A 64 -6.29 21.62 0.38
C ILE A 64 -7.66 21.67 -0.29
N THR A 65 -8.31 22.83 -0.36
CA THR A 65 -9.55 23.03 -1.14
C THR A 65 -9.32 22.64 -2.60
N SER A 66 -8.28 23.20 -3.22
CA SER A 66 -7.95 22.95 -4.62
C SER A 66 -7.48 21.51 -4.85
N GLU A 67 -6.73 20.94 -3.90
CA GLU A 67 -6.32 19.53 -3.95
C GLU A 67 -7.50 18.56 -3.87
N ILE A 68 -8.51 18.85 -3.05
CA ILE A 68 -9.74 18.05 -2.94
C ILE A 68 -10.56 18.14 -4.23
N GLU A 69 -10.70 19.34 -4.82
CA GLU A 69 -11.32 19.51 -6.14
C GLU A 69 -10.61 18.65 -7.19
N GLY A 70 -9.28 18.66 -7.21
CA GLY A 70 -8.46 17.83 -8.10
C GLY A 70 -8.63 16.32 -7.84
N VAL A 71 -8.69 15.89 -6.58
CA VAL A 71 -8.97 14.48 -6.25
C VAL A 71 -10.35 14.08 -6.75
N LEU A 72 -11.40 14.86 -6.45
CA LEU A 72 -12.76 14.57 -6.89
C LEU A 72 -12.88 14.50 -8.41
N GLY A 73 -12.29 15.47 -9.11
CA GLY A 73 -12.33 15.55 -10.58
C GLY A 73 -11.49 14.49 -11.29
N SER A 74 -10.47 13.93 -10.64
CA SER A 74 -9.61 12.89 -11.23
C SER A 74 -10.12 11.46 -11.04
N ILE A 75 -11.12 11.24 -10.19
CA ILE A 75 -11.68 9.89 -9.97
C ILE A 75 -12.56 9.52 -11.16
N SER A 76 -12.04 8.59 -11.97
CA SER A 76 -12.77 7.93 -13.05
C SER A 76 -12.86 6.43 -12.79
N ILE A 77 -14.03 5.84 -13.02
CA ILE A 77 -14.27 4.40 -12.95
C ILE A 77 -14.96 3.98 -14.25
N ASP A 78 -14.43 2.94 -14.90
CA ASP A 78 -14.89 2.45 -16.20
C ASP A 78 -14.98 3.55 -17.29
N GLY A 79 -14.00 4.47 -17.27
CA GLY A 79 -13.91 5.57 -18.24
C GLY A 79 -14.90 6.71 -18.00
N LYS A 80 -15.65 6.70 -16.90
CA LYS A 80 -16.63 7.74 -16.52
C LYS A 80 -16.20 8.44 -15.23
N ASN A 81 -16.35 9.76 -15.18
CA ASN A 81 -16.13 10.52 -13.96
C ASN A 81 -17.07 10.03 -12.86
N TYR A 82 -16.50 9.72 -11.69
CA TYR A 82 -17.26 9.19 -10.57
C TYR A 82 -18.05 10.27 -9.82
N PHE A 83 -17.53 11.50 -9.80
CA PHE A 83 -18.21 12.67 -9.27
C PHE A 83 -18.43 13.72 -10.37
N THR A 84 -19.52 14.47 -10.25
CA THR A 84 -19.73 15.73 -10.95
C THR A 84 -19.33 16.87 -10.00
N VAL A 85 -18.19 17.48 -10.24
CA VAL A 85 -17.70 18.60 -9.43
C VAL A 85 -18.26 19.89 -9.99
N VAL A 86 -18.95 20.66 -9.14
CA VAL A 86 -19.50 21.98 -9.51
C VAL A 86 -18.36 22.97 -9.71
N ASP A 87 -18.48 23.82 -10.74
CA ASP A 87 -17.46 24.83 -11.09
C ASP A 87 -17.26 25.84 -9.95
N ARG A 88 -16.01 26.02 -9.56
CA ARG A 88 -15.58 26.98 -8.55
C ARG A 88 -15.99 28.42 -8.87
N ASN A 89 -16.02 28.82 -10.14
CA ASN A 89 -16.47 30.16 -10.53
C ASN A 89 -17.95 30.40 -10.18
N ALA A 90 -18.78 29.36 -10.31
CA ALA A 90 -20.18 29.42 -9.92
C ALA A 90 -20.32 29.54 -8.39
N ILE A 91 -19.49 28.81 -7.64
CA ILE A 91 -19.43 28.90 -6.18
C ILE A 91 -19.02 30.31 -5.75
N ASP A 92 -17.90 30.83 -6.27
CA ASP A 92 -17.34 32.13 -5.88
C ASP A 92 -18.32 33.29 -6.18
N LYS A 93 -19.07 33.20 -7.29
CA LYS A 93 -20.14 34.15 -7.61
C LYS A 93 -21.23 34.15 -6.54
N ILE A 94 -21.75 32.99 -6.17
CA ILE A 94 -22.81 32.87 -5.16
C ILE A 94 -22.32 33.32 -3.78
N LEU A 95 -21.10 32.94 -3.38
CA LEU A 95 -20.52 33.39 -2.12
C LEU A 95 -20.36 34.92 -2.07
N GLY A 96 -19.97 35.54 -3.19
CA GLY A 96 -19.87 36.99 -3.33
C GLY A 96 -21.24 37.69 -3.25
N GLU A 97 -22.28 37.13 -3.86
CA GLU A 97 -23.64 37.66 -3.81
C GLU A 97 -24.23 37.60 -2.39
N MET A 98 -23.97 36.52 -1.65
CA MET A 98 -24.41 36.35 -0.26
C MET A 98 -23.62 37.22 0.73
N LYS A 99 -22.60 37.97 0.28
CA LYS A 99 -21.69 38.78 1.11
C LYS A 99 -21.12 37.98 2.29
N LEU A 100 -20.87 36.69 2.09
CA LEU A 100 -20.29 35.86 3.13
C LEU A 100 -18.88 36.38 3.43
N ASN A 101 -18.68 36.82 4.67
CA ASN A 101 -17.45 37.45 5.09
C ASN A 101 -16.25 36.52 4.85
N GLN A 102 -15.10 37.11 4.55
CA GLN A 102 -13.79 36.47 4.29
C GLN A 102 -13.24 35.64 5.47
N SER A 103 -14.04 35.32 6.48
CA SER A 103 -13.63 34.52 7.64
C SER A 103 -13.35 33.06 7.31
N GLY A 104 -13.66 32.60 6.08
CA GLY A 104 -13.41 31.24 5.62
C GLY A 104 -14.18 30.17 6.39
N MET A 105 -15.09 30.57 7.27
CA MET A 105 -15.91 29.68 8.08
C MET A 105 -17.35 29.76 7.58
N VAL A 106 -17.70 28.82 6.70
CA VAL A 106 -19.07 28.63 6.26
C VAL A 106 -19.73 27.63 7.21
N ASP A 107 -20.77 28.06 7.91
CA ASP A 107 -21.55 27.14 8.76
C ASP A 107 -22.36 26.14 7.92
N GLN A 108 -22.86 25.11 8.59
CA GLN A 108 -23.54 24.00 7.93
C GLN A 108 -24.83 24.43 7.19
N SER A 109 -25.58 25.37 7.75
CA SER A 109 -26.78 25.95 7.15
C SER A 109 -26.46 26.72 5.87
N THR A 110 -25.44 27.57 5.93
CA THR A 110 -24.99 28.39 4.81
C THR A 110 -24.44 27.50 3.69
N ALA A 111 -23.65 26.49 4.04
CA ALA A 111 -23.15 25.52 3.06
C ALA A 111 -24.29 24.80 2.34
N ALA A 112 -25.32 24.36 3.07
CA ALA A 112 -26.49 23.73 2.46
C ALA A 112 -27.28 24.71 1.56
N GLU A 113 -27.41 25.98 1.95
CA GLU A 113 -28.06 27.01 1.12
C GLU A 113 -27.28 27.28 -0.18
N VAL A 114 -25.97 27.50 -0.08
CA VAL A 114 -25.08 27.64 -1.24
C VAL A 114 -25.20 26.42 -2.16
N GLY A 115 -25.20 25.22 -1.58
CA GLY A 115 -25.36 23.97 -2.32
C GLY A 115 -26.66 23.89 -3.12
N LYS A 116 -27.77 24.38 -2.57
CA LYS A 116 -29.06 24.44 -3.29
C LYS A 116 -28.98 25.38 -4.49
N LEU A 117 -28.34 26.54 -4.34
CA LEU A 117 -28.22 27.55 -5.39
C LEU A 117 -27.35 27.07 -6.56
N ILE A 118 -26.30 26.28 -6.28
CA ILE A 118 -25.37 25.77 -7.29
C ILE A 118 -25.72 24.36 -7.81
N GLY A 119 -26.85 23.79 -7.37
CA GLY A 119 -27.31 22.47 -7.80
C GLY A 119 -26.45 21.30 -7.30
N ALA A 120 -25.73 21.47 -6.19
CA ALA A 120 -24.95 20.39 -5.56
C ALA A 120 -25.85 19.47 -4.72
N GLN A 121 -25.52 18.19 -4.67
CA GLN A 121 -26.11 17.21 -3.74
C GLN A 121 -25.36 17.22 -2.40
N GLY A 122 -24.05 17.49 -2.43
CA GLY A 122 -23.21 17.55 -1.26
C GLY A 122 -22.17 18.65 -1.33
N ILE A 123 -21.77 19.15 -0.16
CA ILE A 123 -20.75 20.18 -0.02
C ILE A 123 -19.61 19.67 0.85
N TYR A 124 -18.40 19.64 0.30
CA TYR A 124 -17.18 19.45 1.07
C TYR A 124 -16.68 20.78 1.63
N THR A 125 -16.38 20.81 2.92
CA THR A 125 -15.71 21.94 3.60
C THR A 125 -15.03 21.44 4.86
N GLY A 126 -14.31 22.27 5.60
CA GLY A 126 -13.66 21.86 6.84
C GLY A 126 -12.57 22.82 7.31
N ALA A 127 -11.63 22.27 8.08
CA ALA A 127 -10.50 23.01 8.63
C ALA A 127 -9.22 22.19 8.56
N VAL A 128 -8.10 22.86 8.28
CA VAL A 128 -6.76 22.30 8.50
C VAL A 128 -6.47 22.34 10.00
N THR A 129 -6.20 21.18 10.57
CA THR A 129 -5.96 20.97 12.01
C THR A 129 -4.48 20.95 12.35
N GLN A 130 -3.62 20.60 11.38
CA GLN A 130 -2.17 20.63 11.54
C GLN A 130 -1.48 21.01 10.23
N TYR A 131 -0.54 21.96 10.29
CA TYR A 131 0.31 22.36 9.18
C TYR A 131 1.66 22.82 9.74
N ASN A 132 2.61 21.90 9.90
CA ASN A 132 3.91 22.26 10.46
C ASN A 132 5.04 21.34 9.99
N SER A 133 6.27 21.82 10.18
CA SER A 133 7.48 21.02 10.05
C SER A 133 8.33 21.19 11.30
N THR A 134 8.94 20.09 11.74
CA THR A 134 9.83 20.05 12.90
C THR A 134 11.20 19.55 12.49
N GLU A 135 12.23 20.03 13.18
CA GLU A 135 13.61 19.58 12.99
C GLU A 135 14.20 19.09 14.32
N GLY A 136 14.94 18.00 14.28
CA GLY A 136 15.70 17.45 15.40
C GLY A 136 17.14 17.14 15.00
N GLN A 137 18.08 17.46 15.89
CA GLN A 137 19.50 17.18 15.69
C GLN A 137 19.89 15.90 16.43
N TYR A 138 20.76 15.09 15.83
CA TYR A 138 21.31 13.88 16.42
C TYR A 138 22.71 13.61 15.88
N THR A 139 23.41 12.62 16.43
CA THR A 139 24.74 12.23 15.95
C THR A 139 24.77 10.76 15.58
N GLU A 140 25.53 10.42 14.55
CA GLU A 140 25.83 9.04 14.20
C GLU A 140 27.34 8.78 14.28
N GLU A 141 27.73 7.60 14.73
CA GLU A 141 29.14 7.19 14.74
C GLU A 141 29.57 6.77 13.32
N ARG A 142 30.76 7.21 12.93
CA ARG A 142 31.48 6.81 11.73
C ARG A 142 32.82 6.23 12.13
N SER A 143 33.41 5.46 11.22
CA SER A 143 34.78 4.99 11.36
C SER A 143 35.54 5.19 10.06
N GLU A 144 36.72 5.79 10.16
CA GLU A 144 37.68 5.87 9.06
C GLU A 144 38.97 5.16 9.45
N CYS A 145 39.73 4.74 8.45
CA CYS A 145 41.05 4.20 8.71
C CYS A 145 42.02 5.34 9.00
N SER A 146 42.61 5.37 10.19
CA SER A 146 43.64 6.36 10.55
C SER A 146 45.05 5.90 10.22
N GLN A 147 45.27 4.60 10.00
CA GLN A 147 46.58 4.05 9.67
C GLN A 147 46.45 2.81 8.79
N TYR A 148 47.12 2.79 7.64
CA TYR A 148 47.16 1.66 6.71
C TYR A 148 48.50 0.90 6.80
N ALA A 149 48.47 -0.41 6.55
CA ALA A 149 49.67 -1.20 6.36
C ALA A 149 50.33 -0.84 5.04
N GLN A 150 51.66 -0.70 5.00
CA GLN A 150 52.39 -0.57 3.75
C GLN A 150 52.80 -1.96 3.26
N LYS A 151 52.43 -2.30 2.02
CA LYS A 151 52.84 -3.55 1.37
C LYS A 151 53.70 -3.21 0.17
N CYS A 152 54.80 -3.92 -0.02
CA CYS A 152 55.65 -3.73 -1.20
C CYS A 152 55.75 -5.03 -1.99
N ASP A 153 55.71 -4.93 -3.31
CA ASP A 153 55.93 -6.08 -4.19
C ASP A 153 57.42 -6.45 -4.27
N ALA A 154 57.72 -7.59 -4.92
CA ALA A 154 59.11 -8.06 -5.08
C ALA A 154 59.99 -7.14 -5.96
N LYS A 155 59.38 -6.17 -6.66
CA LYS A 155 60.07 -5.16 -7.48
C LYS A 155 60.32 -3.86 -6.71
N GLY A 156 59.91 -3.78 -5.44
CA GLY A 156 60.07 -2.61 -4.58
C GLY A 156 58.94 -1.57 -4.68
N ASN A 157 57.86 -1.84 -5.43
CA ASN A 157 56.73 -0.91 -5.50
C ASN A 157 55.82 -1.10 -4.28
N CYS A 158 55.65 -0.04 -3.50
CA CYS A 158 54.81 -0.07 -2.32
C CYS A 158 53.41 0.49 -2.59
N TYR A 159 52.39 -0.15 -2.02
CA TYR A 159 50.98 0.24 -2.11
C TYR A 159 50.29 0.12 -0.75
N GLN A 160 49.12 0.77 -0.66
CA GLN A 160 48.29 0.77 0.53
C GLN A 160 47.67 -0.61 0.76
N GLY A 161 48.01 -1.22 1.88
CA GLY A 161 47.45 -2.48 2.37
C GLY A 161 46.23 -2.28 3.27
N ASN A 162 45.95 -3.27 4.12
CA ASN A 162 44.78 -3.26 4.99
C ASN A 162 44.88 -2.16 6.06
N CYS A 163 43.72 -1.72 6.57
CA CYS A 163 43.69 -0.80 7.71
C CYS A 163 44.24 -1.45 8.98
N LEU A 164 45.19 -0.80 9.65
CA LEU A 164 45.78 -1.20 10.93
C LEU A 164 45.06 -0.60 12.13
N GLN A 165 44.57 0.64 11.99
CA GLN A 165 43.88 1.34 13.08
C GLN A 165 42.66 2.09 12.53
N TRP A 166 41.51 1.83 13.14
CA TRP A 166 40.28 2.54 12.89
C TRP A 166 40.10 3.66 13.90
N ARG A 167 39.79 4.86 13.40
CA ARG A 167 39.39 6.00 14.20
C ARG A 167 37.89 6.18 14.08
N LYS A 168 37.22 6.18 15.22
CA LYS A 168 35.79 6.52 15.31
C LYS A 168 35.63 8.03 15.47
N TYR A 169 34.61 8.58 14.83
CA TYR A 169 34.23 9.98 14.98
C TYR A 169 32.72 10.11 14.83
N ASN A 170 32.14 11.15 15.44
CA ASN A 170 30.71 11.42 15.33
C ASN A 170 30.44 12.43 14.23
N VAL A 171 29.44 12.16 13.41
CA VAL A 171 28.91 13.11 12.43
C VAL A 171 27.60 13.68 12.94
N SER A 172 27.39 14.97 12.68
CA SER A 172 26.14 15.63 13.04
C SER A 172 25.11 15.35 11.96
N CYS A 173 23.90 15.01 12.40
CA CYS A 173 22.80 14.64 11.55
C CYS A 173 21.55 15.40 11.94
N THR A 174 20.75 15.70 10.93
CA THR A 174 19.49 16.43 11.07
C THR A 174 18.37 15.54 10.57
N LYS A 175 17.33 15.39 11.38
CA LYS A 175 16.07 14.74 11.03
C LYS A 175 14.98 15.80 10.93
N ARG A 176 14.31 15.87 9.78
CA ARG A 176 13.16 16.74 9.55
C ARG A 176 11.91 15.90 9.36
N SER A 177 10.81 16.40 9.92
CA SER A 177 9.48 15.84 9.73
C SER A 177 8.53 16.92 9.24
N GLY A 178 7.68 16.59 8.28
CA GLY A 178 6.52 17.39 7.89
C GLY A 178 5.25 16.71 8.39
N TYR A 179 4.29 17.49 8.85
CA TYR A 179 3.00 17.01 9.30
C TYR A 179 1.89 17.87 8.71
N PHE A 180 0.87 17.21 8.20
CA PHE A 180 -0.33 17.83 7.70
C PHE A 180 -1.55 17.05 8.18
N ALA A 181 -2.56 17.74 8.68
CA ALA A 181 -3.84 17.14 9.02
C ALA A 181 -4.99 18.11 8.73
N PHE A 182 -6.11 17.57 8.27
CA PHE A 182 -7.32 18.33 8.03
C PHE A 182 -8.57 17.49 8.33
N ALA A 183 -9.65 18.17 8.70
CA ALA A 183 -10.92 17.55 9.04
C ALA A 183 -11.99 17.93 8.01
N PRO A 184 -12.12 17.18 6.89
CA PRO A 184 -13.18 17.39 5.93
C PRO A 184 -14.54 16.98 6.50
N LYS A 185 -15.56 17.68 6.05
CA LYS A 185 -16.97 17.41 6.28
C LYS A 185 -17.68 17.37 4.94
N LEU A 186 -18.54 16.38 4.73
CA LEU A 186 -19.51 16.37 3.64
C LEU A 186 -20.89 16.66 4.21
N ILE A 187 -21.48 17.76 3.76
CA ILE A 187 -22.83 18.18 4.14
C ILE A 187 -23.77 17.80 3.01
N GLU A 188 -24.78 16.97 3.30
CA GLU A 188 -25.86 16.66 2.37
C GLU A 188 -26.78 17.88 2.24
N VAL A 189 -26.93 18.40 1.02
CA VAL A 189 -27.62 19.67 0.76
C VAL A 189 -29.12 19.61 1.08
N GLN A 190 -29.75 18.46 0.86
CA GLN A 190 -31.19 18.28 1.06
C GLN A 190 -31.59 18.37 2.53
N THR A 191 -30.86 17.66 3.40
CA THR A 191 -31.16 17.57 4.83
C THR A 191 -30.34 18.54 5.66
N GLY A 192 -29.29 19.13 5.07
CA GLY A 192 -28.27 19.88 5.76
C GLY A 192 -27.39 19.03 6.66
N LYS A 193 -27.49 17.70 6.72
CA LYS A 193 -26.75 16.85 7.68
C LYS A 193 -25.31 16.58 7.23
N ILE A 194 -24.40 16.46 8.19
CA ILE A 194 -23.04 15.95 7.94
C ILE A 194 -23.13 14.43 7.76
N ILE A 195 -22.83 13.95 6.56
CA ILE A 195 -22.86 12.52 6.20
C ILE A 195 -21.46 11.89 6.13
N TYR A 196 -20.42 12.71 6.23
CA TYR A 196 -19.03 12.28 6.38
C TYR A 196 -18.22 13.33 7.14
N THR A 197 -17.41 12.86 8.08
CA THR A 197 -16.39 13.66 8.76
C THR A 197 -15.33 12.73 9.33
N ARG A 198 -14.06 13.11 9.22
CA ARG A 198 -12.93 12.42 9.82
C ARG A 198 -11.75 13.37 9.96
N ASP A 199 -10.84 13.13 10.89
CA ASP A 199 -9.52 13.77 10.85
C ASP A 199 -8.61 12.92 9.95
N ILE A 200 -8.02 13.55 8.93
CA ILE A 200 -7.15 12.90 7.97
C ILE A 200 -5.78 13.54 8.08
N ASN A 201 -4.77 12.70 8.29
CA ASN A 201 -3.40 13.15 8.48
C ASN A 201 -2.45 12.46 7.49
N GLY A 202 -1.30 13.11 7.32
CA GLY A 202 -0.13 12.58 6.64
C GLY A 202 1.13 13.12 7.29
N SER A 203 2.21 12.35 7.21
CA SER A 203 3.50 12.75 7.74
C SER A 203 4.63 12.20 6.87
N ALA A 204 5.60 13.03 6.56
CA ALA A 204 6.81 12.63 5.86
C ALA A 204 8.04 12.96 6.70
N THR A 205 9.10 12.18 6.55
CA THR A 205 10.34 12.37 7.33
C THR A 205 11.54 12.17 6.41
N SER A 206 12.56 13.00 6.61
CA SER A 206 13.83 12.88 5.93
C SER A 206 14.97 13.20 6.89
N SER A 207 16.02 12.38 6.86
CA SER A 207 17.24 12.58 7.63
C SER A 207 18.42 12.77 6.69
N GLY A 208 19.40 13.54 7.12
CA GLY A 208 20.68 13.70 6.42
C GLY A 208 21.77 14.16 7.37
N CYS A 209 22.99 13.74 7.11
CA CYS A 209 24.17 14.04 7.92
C CYS A 209 25.12 14.99 7.18
N THR A 210 26.02 15.65 7.92
CA THR A 210 26.99 16.61 7.36
C THR A 210 27.95 16.00 6.34
N ASP A 211 28.15 14.68 6.41
CA ASP A 211 28.99 13.88 5.51
C ASP A 211 28.22 13.26 4.34
N GLY A 212 26.94 13.59 4.16
CA GLY A 212 26.08 13.01 3.13
C GLY A 212 25.09 14.00 2.53
N THR A 213 24.01 13.46 1.94
CA THR A 213 22.93 14.28 1.38
C THR A 213 22.16 14.97 2.50
N PRO A 214 21.93 16.29 2.43
CA PRO A 214 21.12 16.98 3.43
C PRO A 214 19.66 16.48 3.41
N PRO A 215 18.95 16.56 4.56
CA PRO A 215 17.54 16.18 4.58
C PRO A 215 16.71 17.12 3.70
N LYS A 216 15.60 16.59 3.18
CA LYS A 216 14.62 17.34 2.39
C LYS A 216 14.12 18.59 3.14
N GLY A 217 13.69 19.60 2.38
CA GLY A 217 13.15 20.84 2.94
C GLY A 217 11.78 20.62 3.61
N GLY A 218 11.45 21.44 4.61
CA GLY A 218 10.16 21.35 5.33
C GLY A 218 8.95 21.44 4.41
N SER A 219 8.96 22.35 3.43
CA SER A 219 7.87 22.48 2.45
C SER A 219 7.70 21.24 1.56
N GLU A 220 8.79 20.57 1.19
CA GLU A 220 8.74 19.33 0.41
C GLU A 220 8.10 18.20 1.23
N LEU A 221 8.47 18.09 2.52
CA LEU A 221 7.90 17.11 3.43
C LEU A 221 6.42 17.40 3.72
N ILE A 222 6.03 18.66 3.83
CA ILE A 222 4.61 19.05 3.93
C ILE A 222 3.86 18.65 2.66
N GLY A 223 4.41 18.92 1.47
CA GLY A 223 3.81 18.47 0.21
C GLY A 223 3.59 16.96 0.16
N GLN A 224 4.60 16.17 0.57
CA GLN A 224 4.45 14.71 0.68
C GLN A 224 3.40 14.28 1.71
N SER A 225 3.28 15.02 2.81
CA SER A 225 2.27 14.79 3.85
C SER A 225 0.85 15.06 3.33
N ILE A 226 0.67 16.11 2.52
CA ILE A 226 -0.59 16.42 1.83
C ILE A 226 -0.96 15.29 0.86
N GLU A 227 -0.01 14.76 0.07
CA GLU A 227 -0.28 13.63 -0.83
C GLU A 227 -0.77 12.38 -0.07
N MET A 228 -0.18 12.08 1.09
CA MET A 228 -0.65 10.98 1.94
C MET A 228 -2.08 11.23 2.46
N ALA A 229 -2.38 12.46 2.89
CA ALA A 229 -3.70 12.82 3.38
C ALA A 229 -4.76 12.76 2.25
N LYS A 230 -4.43 13.25 1.04
CA LYS A 230 -5.27 13.14 -0.17
C LYS A 230 -5.59 11.68 -0.50
N ALA A 231 -4.60 10.79 -0.41
CA ALA A 231 -4.80 9.36 -0.65
C ALA A 231 -5.76 8.72 0.38
N GLY A 232 -5.72 9.18 1.64
CA GLY A 232 -6.70 8.80 2.66
C GLY A 232 -8.11 9.26 2.30
N PHE A 233 -8.28 10.56 2.01
CA PHE A 233 -9.56 11.14 1.59
C PHE A 233 -10.16 10.41 0.37
N ARG A 234 -9.35 10.11 -0.64
CA ARG A 234 -9.78 9.39 -1.86
C ARG A 234 -10.35 7.99 -1.55
N LYS A 235 -9.82 7.29 -0.55
CA LYS A 235 -10.32 5.97 -0.12
C LYS A 235 -11.62 6.09 0.68
N ASP A 236 -11.76 7.17 1.44
CA ASP A 236 -12.99 7.44 2.20
C ASP A 236 -14.19 7.61 1.28
N ILE A 237 -14.02 8.31 0.15
CA ILE A 237 -15.16 8.80 -0.64
C ILE A 237 -15.43 8.03 -1.93
N ALA A 238 -14.51 7.19 -2.43
CA ALA A 238 -14.72 6.49 -3.70
C ALA A 238 -14.12 5.07 -3.69
N PRO A 239 -14.69 4.13 -4.48
CA PRO A 239 -14.11 2.80 -4.67
C PRO A 239 -12.65 2.88 -5.13
N TYR A 240 -11.77 2.03 -4.63
CA TYR A 240 -10.33 2.05 -4.92
C TYR A 240 -9.77 0.67 -5.20
N TYR A 241 -8.80 0.59 -6.10
CA TYR A 241 -8.08 -0.66 -6.36
C TYR A 241 -7.07 -0.93 -5.26
N VAL A 242 -7.06 -2.17 -4.79
CA VAL A 242 -6.09 -2.70 -3.85
C VAL A 242 -5.34 -3.82 -4.53
N VAL A 243 -4.02 -3.67 -4.58
CA VAL A 243 -3.10 -4.69 -5.07
C VAL A 243 -2.94 -5.75 -3.97
N ARG A 244 -3.20 -7.01 -4.31
CA ARG A 244 -2.90 -8.16 -3.44
C ARG A 244 -1.97 -9.13 -4.14
N GLN A 245 -1.01 -9.64 -3.37
CA GLN A 245 -0.21 -10.78 -3.76
C GLN A 245 -0.89 -12.05 -3.27
N ILE A 246 -1.18 -12.97 -4.18
CA ILE A 246 -1.79 -14.26 -3.88
C ILE A 246 -0.79 -15.34 -4.22
N LYS A 247 -0.48 -16.19 -3.25
CA LYS A 247 0.33 -17.38 -3.46
C LYS A 247 -0.53 -18.46 -4.12
N LEU A 248 0.01 -19.06 -5.17
CA LEU A 248 -0.59 -20.19 -5.87
C LEU A 248 -0.19 -21.50 -5.19
N MET A 249 -1.04 -22.52 -5.34
CA MET A 249 -0.72 -23.87 -4.90
C MET A 249 -0.14 -24.67 -6.06
N ASP A 250 0.96 -25.37 -5.81
CA ASP A 250 1.68 -26.19 -6.78
C ASP A 250 1.83 -27.66 -6.34
N SER A 251 1.29 -28.02 -5.17
CA SER A 251 1.36 -29.37 -4.64
C SER A 251 0.62 -30.35 -5.56
N THR A 252 1.29 -31.46 -5.87
CA THR A 252 0.73 -32.55 -6.70
C THR A 252 0.10 -33.66 -5.86
N ASN A 253 -0.05 -33.45 -4.55
CA ASN A 253 -0.67 -34.41 -3.64
C ASN A 253 -2.13 -34.68 -4.04
N GLY A 254 -2.51 -35.96 -4.09
CA GLY A 254 -3.86 -36.38 -4.50
C GLY A 254 -4.13 -36.29 -6.01
N ILE A 255 -3.07 -36.15 -6.83
CA ILE A 255 -3.15 -36.18 -8.29
C ILE A 255 -2.43 -37.44 -8.79
N ASP A 256 -3.12 -38.33 -9.49
CA ASP A 256 -2.51 -39.54 -10.05
C ASP A 256 -2.00 -39.31 -11.48
N SER A 257 -2.82 -38.68 -12.32
CA SER A 257 -2.50 -38.42 -13.73
C SER A 257 -1.29 -37.49 -13.89
N SER A 258 -0.28 -37.95 -14.62
CA SER A 258 0.87 -37.11 -15.01
C SER A 258 0.42 -35.89 -15.80
N GLN A 259 -0.54 -36.06 -16.70
CA GLN A 259 -1.08 -34.98 -17.52
C GLN A 259 -1.69 -33.86 -16.65
N ALA A 260 -2.41 -34.21 -15.59
CA ALA A 260 -2.96 -33.22 -14.66
C ALA A 260 -1.87 -32.51 -13.85
N LYS A 261 -0.81 -33.23 -13.42
CA LYS A 261 0.36 -32.63 -12.75
C LYS A 261 1.08 -31.65 -13.66
N ASP A 262 1.26 -32.01 -14.92
CA ASP A 262 1.94 -31.18 -15.90
C ASP A 262 1.14 -29.91 -16.19
N LYS A 263 -0.18 -30.02 -16.34
CA LYS A 263 -1.06 -28.85 -16.49
C LYS A 263 -1.07 -27.95 -15.26
N LEU A 264 -1.07 -28.51 -14.04
CA LEU A 264 -0.95 -27.73 -12.80
C LEU A 264 0.33 -26.89 -12.79
N LYS A 265 1.48 -27.54 -13.04
CA LYS A 265 2.79 -26.88 -13.06
C LYS A 265 2.89 -25.82 -14.17
N GLN A 266 2.46 -26.16 -15.39
CA GLN A 266 2.42 -25.21 -16.49
C GLN A 266 1.55 -24.00 -16.15
N GLY A 267 0.37 -24.21 -15.56
CA GLY A 267 -0.48 -23.11 -15.14
C GLY A 267 0.21 -22.20 -14.12
N VAL A 268 0.90 -22.77 -13.14
CA VAL A 268 1.71 -22.00 -12.17
C VAL A 268 2.82 -21.20 -12.85
N ASP A 269 3.52 -21.78 -13.83
CA ASP A 269 4.57 -21.10 -14.59
C ASP A 269 4.03 -19.94 -15.45
N TYR A 270 2.90 -20.15 -16.12
CA TYR A 270 2.24 -19.11 -16.91
C TYR A 270 1.75 -17.96 -16.03
N ALA A 271 1.13 -18.29 -14.90
CA ALA A 271 0.66 -17.30 -13.94
C ALA A 271 1.83 -16.48 -13.35
N GLY A 272 2.97 -17.12 -13.05
CA GLY A 272 4.20 -16.43 -12.63
C GLY A 272 4.78 -15.48 -13.67
N LYS A 273 4.43 -15.65 -14.94
CA LYS A 273 4.76 -14.75 -16.05
C LYS A 273 3.63 -13.78 -16.42
N ASN A 274 2.71 -13.54 -15.48
CA ASN A 274 1.56 -12.64 -15.63
C ASN A 274 0.58 -13.04 -16.75
N ARG A 275 0.51 -14.34 -17.08
CA ARG A 275 -0.46 -14.93 -18.03
C ARG A 275 -1.48 -15.79 -17.30
N LEU A 276 -2.27 -15.12 -16.46
CA LEU A 276 -3.26 -15.79 -15.60
C LEU A 276 -4.40 -16.39 -16.41
N ASP A 277 -4.77 -15.77 -17.53
CA ASP A 277 -5.73 -16.28 -18.51
C ASP A 277 -5.40 -17.72 -18.97
N ALA A 278 -4.20 -17.92 -19.51
CA ALA A 278 -3.73 -19.23 -19.96
C ALA A 278 -3.56 -20.20 -18.79
N ALA A 279 -3.17 -19.71 -17.61
CA ALA A 279 -3.10 -20.54 -16.40
C ALA A 279 -4.47 -21.09 -15.99
N CYS A 280 -5.52 -20.25 -16.07
CA CYS A 280 -6.88 -20.64 -15.75
C CYS A 280 -7.44 -21.68 -16.72
N GLU A 281 -7.11 -21.60 -18.01
CA GLU A 281 -7.44 -22.63 -19.00
C GLU A 281 -6.77 -23.96 -18.65
N LEU A 282 -5.46 -23.95 -18.38
CA LEU A 282 -4.70 -25.15 -18.00
C LEU A 282 -5.24 -25.81 -16.73
N TRP A 283 -5.59 -25.02 -15.71
CA TRP A 283 -6.19 -25.55 -14.48
C TRP A 283 -7.61 -26.05 -14.68
N GLY A 284 -8.39 -25.43 -15.57
CA GLY A 284 -9.70 -25.92 -15.97
C GLY A 284 -9.61 -27.29 -16.64
N GLU A 285 -8.69 -27.46 -17.59
CA GLU A 285 -8.40 -28.76 -18.20
C GLU A 285 -7.89 -29.78 -17.19
N ALA A 286 -7.01 -29.38 -16.25
CA ALA A 286 -6.51 -30.24 -15.20
C ALA A 286 -7.63 -30.75 -14.27
N ASP A 287 -8.63 -29.92 -13.96
CA ASP A 287 -9.79 -30.30 -13.11
C ASP A 287 -10.68 -31.35 -13.79
N THR A 288 -10.79 -31.34 -15.13
CA THR A 288 -11.51 -32.40 -15.86
C THR A 288 -10.86 -33.77 -15.72
N ILE A 289 -9.54 -33.82 -15.48
CA ILE A 289 -8.75 -35.05 -15.33
C ILE A 289 -8.62 -35.44 -13.84
N ALA A 290 -8.48 -34.46 -12.93
CA ALA A 290 -8.21 -34.65 -11.52
C ALA A 290 -9.05 -33.72 -10.63
N SER A 291 -10.37 -33.93 -10.64
CA SER A 291 -11.36 -33.06 -9.99
C SER A 291 -11.32 -33.04 -8.45
N ASN A 292 -10.57 -33.94 -7.82
CA ASN A 292 -10.38 -34.02 -6.37
C ASN A 292 -9.03 -33.47 -5.90
N SER A 293 -8.34 -32.69 -6.74
CA SER A 293 -7.11 -32.00 -6.34
C SER A 293 -7.40 -30.70 -5.59
N ALA A 294 -6.86 -30.58 -4.37
CA ALA A 294 -6.96 -29.35 -3.59
C ALA A 294 -6.27 -28.16 -4.29
N SER A 295 -5.05 -28.36 -4.81
CA SER A 295 -4.26 -27.31 -5.46
C SER A 295 -4.93 -26.78 -6.73
N ILE A 296 -5.44 -27.67 -7.59
CA ILE A 296 -6.15 -27.27 -8.82
C ILE A 296 -7.42 -26.51 -8.44
N THR A 297 -8.22 -27.05 -7.50
CA THR A 297 -9.46 -26.42 -7.05
C THR A 297 -9.20 -25.03 -6.44
N TYR A 298 -8.16 -24.87 -5.64
CA TYR A 298 -7.78 -23.58 -5.06
C TYR A 298 -7.38 -22.58 -6.14
N ASN A 299 -6.53 -22.99 -7.10
CA ASN A 299 -6.10 -22.11 -8.19
C ASN A 299 -7.26 -21.71 -9.11
N LEU A 300 -8.26 -22.59 -9.33
CA LEU A 300 -9.52 -22.21 -9.99
C LEU A 300 -10.32 -21.18 -9.19
N GLY A 301 -10.29 -21.25 -7.85
CA GLY A 301 -10.84 -20.21 -6.98
C GLY A 301 -10.17 -18.85 -7.22
N VAL A 302 -8.84 -18.85 -7.36
CA VAL A 302 -8.06 -17.65 -7.72
C VAL A 302 -8.45 -17.10 -9.09
N CYS A 303 -8.73 -17.98 -10.06
CA CYS A 303 -9.25 -17.59 -11.39
C CYS A 303 -10.66 -16.98 -11.35
N ALA A 304 -11.55 -17.49 -10.50
CA ALA A 304 -12.86 -16.89 -10.30
C ALA A 304 -12.72 -15.50 -9.65
N GLU A 305 -11.89 -15.39 -8.62
CA GLU A 305 -11.63 -14.13 -7.91
C GLU A 305 -10.98 -13.07 -8.82
N SER A 306 -10.04 -13.45 -9.70
CA SER A 306 -9.39 -12.51 -10.63
C SER A 306 -10.35 -11.89 -11.65
N ARG A 307 -11.46 -12.56 -11.95
CA ARG A 307 -12.54 -12.06 -12.79
C ARG A 307 -13.59 -11.25 -12.02
N GLY A 308 -13.41 -11.08 -10.71
CA GLY A 308 -14.39 -10.45 -9.83
C GLY A 308 -15.60 -11.34 -9.48
N ASP A 309 -15.59 -12.62 -9.91
CA ASP A 309 -16.65 -13.58 -9.59
C ASP A 309 -16.40 -14.24 -8.23
N VAL A 310 -16.57 -13.43 -7.19
CA VAL A 310 -16.36 -13.83 -5.79
C VAL A 310 -17.40 -14.86 -5.33
N VAL A 311 -18.56 -14.91 -5.98
CA VAL A 311 -19.63 -15.88 -5.69
C VAL A 311 -19.23 -17.27 -6.19
N ALA A 312 -18.61 -17.38 -7.37
CA ALA A 312 -18.04 -18.64 -7.86
C ALA A 312 -16.74 -19.04 -7.14
N ALA A 313 -15.94 -18.07 -6.66
CA ALA A 313 -14.68 -18.36 -5.97
C ALA A 313 -14.86 -19.03 -4.59
N LEU A 314 -15.83 -18.58 -3.79
CA LEU A 314 -16.06 -19.10 -2.44
C LEU A 314 -16.27 -20.64 -2.38
N PRO A 315 -17.17 -21.25 -3.19
CA PRO A 315 -17.35 -22.71 -3.15
C PRO A 315 -16.10 -23.48 -3.59
N LEU A 316 -15.27 -22.92 -4.47
CA LEU A 316 -13.99 -23.52 -4.88
C LEU A 316 -13.02 -23.56 -3.69
N TYR A 317 -12.84 -22.44 -2.99
CA TYR A 317 -11.98 -22.43 -1.79
C TYR A 317 -12.50 -23.36 -0.68
N LYS A 318 -13.81 -23.41 -0.45
CA LYS A 318 -14.42 -24.38 0.50
C LYS A 318 -14.24 -25.84 0.06
N LYS A 319 -14.22 -26.11 -1.24
CA LYS A 319 -13.93 -27.45 -1.77
C LYS A 319 -12.44 -27.79 -1.55
N ALA A 320 -11.53 -26.87 -1.85
CA ALA A 320 -10.10 -27.05 -1.61
C ALA A 320 -9.79 -27.31 -0.12
N ASP A 321 -10.40 -26.55 0.79
CA ASP A 321 -10.26 -26.72 2.25
C ASP A 321 -10.64 -28.15 2.71
N ARG A 322 -11.79 -28.63 2.25
CA ARG A 322 -12.27 -30.01 2.51
C ARG A 322 -11.33 -31.08 1.94
N LEU A 323 -10.74 -30.84 0.77
CA LEU A 323 -9.83 -31.79 0.12
C LEU A 323 -8.46 -31.87 0.83
N ILE A 324 -7.97 -30.78 1.43
CA ILE A 324 -6.74 -30.82 2.24
C ILE A 324 -6.98 -31.54 3.57
N GLY A 325 -8.15 -31.34 4.19
CA GLY A 325 -8.54 -32.01 5.43
C GLY A 325 -7.79 -31.55 6.68
N LYS A 326 -7.01 -30.47 6.58
CA LYS A 326 -6.30 -29.81 7.67
C LYS A 326 -6.21 -28.31 7.40
N PRO A 327 -6.02 -27.46 8.45
CA PRO A 327 -5.82 -26.03 8.25
C PRO A 327 -4.66 -25.73 7.32
N ASP A 328 -4.88 -24.81 6.38
CA ASP A 328 -3.89 -24.27 5.45
C ASP A 328 -4.00 -22.74 5.42
N ASP A 329 -2.87 -22.06 5.56
CA ASP A 329 -2.82 -20.59 5.68
C ASP A 329 -3.29 -19.90 4.40
N ASP A 330 -2.91 -20.42 3.22
CA ASP A 330 -3.24 -19.81 1.93
C ASP A 330 -4.76 -19.92 1.66
N ILE A 331 -5.35 -21.08 1.97
CA ILE A 331 -6.81 -21.27 1.90
C ILE A 331 -7.54 -20.40 2.92
N THR A 332 -7.04 -20.30 4.16
CA THR A 332 -7.65 -19.47 5.20
C THR A 332 -7.66 -17.99 4.80
N LEU A 333 -6.56 -17.50 4.25
CA LEU A 333 -6.46 -16.14 3.70
C LEU A 333 -7.41 -15.93 2.52
N ALA A 334 -7.54 -16.91 1.63
CA ALA A 334 -8.47 -16.85 0.50
C ALA A 334 -9.94 -16.82 0.93
N LEU A 335 -10.34 -17.69 1.86
CA LEU A 335 -11.69 -17.73 2.42
C LEU A 335 -12.06 -16.41 3.12
N THR A 336 -11.13 -15.84 3.90
CA THR A 336 -11.32 -14.53 4.55
C THR A 336 -11.51 -13.43 3.51
N ARG A 337 -10.62 -13.39 2.51
CA ARG A 337 -10.61 -12.39 1.44
C ARG A 337 -11.90 -12.44 0.60
N VAL A 338 -12.29 -13.61 0.10
CA VAL A 338 -13.49 -13.76 -0.74
C VAL A 338 -14.77 -13.48 0.06
N THR A 339 -14.82 -13.88 1.34
CA THR A 339 -15.98 -13.59 2.19
C THR A 339 -16.14 -12.09 2.40
N GLN A 340 -15.03 -11.36 2.60
CA GLN A 340 -15.07 -9.91 2.68
C GLN A 340 -15.47 -9.28 1.34
N ALA A 341 -14.98 -9.82 0.22
CA ALA A 341 -15.33 -9.33 -1.10
C ALA A 341 -16.83 -9.50 -1.43
N ILE A 342 -17.44 -10.63 -1.03
CA ILE A 342 -18.89 -10.85 -1.14
C ILE A 342 -19.67 -9.81 -0.33
N LYS A 343 -19.30 -9.57 0.93
CA LYS A 343 -19.92 -8.51 1.76
C LYS A 343 -19.80 -7.13 1.12
N ASN A 344 -18.70 -6.87 0.43
CA ASN A 344 -18.42 -5.61 -0.23
C ASN A 344 -19.13 -5.46 -1.59
N GLN A 345 -19.64 -6.55 -2.18
CA GLN A 345 -20.23 -6.57 -3.52
C GLN A 345 -21.48 -5.69 -3.61
N GLU A 346 -22.36 -5.71 -2.60
CA GLU A 346 -23.56 -4.86 -2.57
C GLU A 346 -23.20 -3.37 -2.50
N LYS A 347 -22.23 -3.01 -1.64
CA LYS A 347 -21.73 -1.64 -1.53
C LYS A 347 -21.13 -1.15 -2.84
N LEU A 348 -20.31 -1.98 -3.48
CA LEU A 348 -19.71 -1.67 -4.78
C LEU A 348 -20.79 -1.50 -5.85
N LYS A 349 -21.78 -2.39 -5.91
CA LYS A 349 -22.88 -2.28 -6.86
C LYS A 349 -23.61 -0.95 -6.72
N ALA A 350 -23.94 -0.54 -5.50
CA ALA A 350 -24.56 0.76 -5.24
C ALA A 350 -23.65 1.95 -5.58
N GLN A 351 -22.34 1.84 -5.30
CA GLN A 351 -21.35 2.89 -5.59
C GLN A 351 -21.09 3.09 -7.09
N LEU A 352 -21.11 2.01 -7.86
CA LEU A 352 -20.86 1.99 -9.30
C LEU A 352 -22.12 2.23 -10.14
N GLN A 353 -23.31 2.20 -9.52
CA GLN A 353 -24.54 2.63 -10.18
C GLN A 353 -24.46 4.14 -10.45
N ASN A 354 -24.11 4.49 -11.68
CA ASN A 354 -24.23 5.86 -12.17
C ASN A 354 -25.72 6.16 -12.40
N LYS A 355 -26.24 7.16 -11.70
CA LYS A 355 -27.50 7.82 -12.06
C LYS A 355 -27.23 8.92 -13.07
#